data_AF-A0A2P4YW74-F1
#
_entry.id   AF-A0A2P4YW74-F1
#
_cell.length_a   1.000
_cell.length_b   1.000
_cell.length_c   1.000
_cell.angle_alpha   90.00
_cell.angle_beta   90.00
_cell.angle_gamma   90.00
#
_symmetry.space_group_name_H-M   'P 1'
#
loop_
_entity.id
_entity.type
_entity.pdbx_description
1 polymer ?
#
loop_
_entity_poly.entity_id
_entity_poly.type
_entity_poly.pdbx_seq_one_letter_code
_entity_poly.pdbx_strand_id
1 'polypeptide(L)'
;MGNESSGISEQEKLELVHAASFTRRDIIRIYSRFKALDTNQNGELDPHELFEMPEIADNPLVKRVISIFDTNKDGKVSFVEFIIGLARLAVGSNPEEKMKFAFDIYDVNSDGWISNGELFKVMKMMVGDNLEDLQLQQLVDRCIIQADKDGDGLISYEEFCEMVAHLDINTKLNLQFQF
;
A
#
# COMPACT_ATOMS: atom_id res chain seq x y z
N MET A 1 -39.20 -0.51 22.82
CA MET A 1 -37.81 -0.37 23.29
C MET A 1 -36.94 -0.90 22.17
N GLY A 2 -36.19 -0.01 21.52
CA GLY A 2 -35.49 -0.27 20.26
C GLY A 2 -34.36 -1.27 20.46
N ASN A 3 -34.31 -2.26 19.57
CA ASN A 3 -33.21 -3.21 19.47
C ASN A 3 -32.15 -2.56 18.58
N GLU A 4 -31.14 -1.93 19.18
CA GLU A 4 -29.95 -1.48 18.46
C GLU A 4 -29.12 -2.72 18.16
N SER A 5 -29.40 -3.37 17.04
CA SER A 5 -28.45 -4.24 16.39
C SER A 5 -27.26 -3.37 15.98
N SER A 6 -26.23 -3.31 16.83
CA SER A 6 -24.91 -2.80 16.50
C SER A 6 -24.30 -3.73 15.44
N GLY A 7 -24.71 -3.52 14.19
CA GLY A 7 -24.13 -4.17 13.03
C GLY A 7 -22.69 -3.71 12.93
N ILE A 8 -21.77 -4.66 13.06
CA ILE A 8 -20.36 -4.47 12.72
C ILE A 8 -20.34 -3.83 11.32
N SER A 9 -19.65 -2.70 11.18
CA SER A 9 -19.55 -2.02 9.89
C SER A 9 -18.88 -2.92 8.86
N GLU A 10 -19.15 -2.72 7.56
CA GLU A 10 -18.48 -3.49 6.51
C GLU A 10 -16.95 -3.33 6.57
N GLN A 11 -16.48 -2.17 7.03
CA GLN A 11 -15.06 -1.90 7.28
C GLN A 11 -14.51 -2.78 8.41
N GLU A 12 -15.16 -2.81 9.57
CA GLU A 12 -14.76 -3.68 10.69
C GLU A 12 -14.86 -5.19 10.33
N LYS A 13 -15.84 -5.59 9.52
CA LYS A 13 -15.92 -6.98 9.00
C LYS A 13 -14.75 -7.31 8.10
N LEU A 14 -14.39 -6.40 7.20
CA LEU A 14 -13.27 -6.55 6.29
C LEU A 14 -11.95 -6.64 7.08
N GLU A 15 -11.77 -5.77 8.08
CA GLU A 15 -10.64 -5.79 9.02
C GLU A 15 -10.54 -7.14 9.78
N LEU A 16 -11.66 -7.70 10.23
CA LEU A 16 -11.71 -9.00 10.90
C LEU A 16 -11.37 -10.16 9.97
N VAL A 17 -11.80 -10.13 8.70
CA VAL A 17 -11.47 -11.15 7.69
C VAL A 17 -9.99 -11.11 7.32
N HIS A 18 -9.42 -9.90 7.20
CA HIS A 18 -8.00 -9.71 6.95
C HIS A 18 -7.14 -10.20 8.13
N ALA A 19 -7.50 -9.83 9.36
CA ALA A 19 -6.83 -10.33 10.56
C ALA A 19 -6.97 -11.86 10.71
N ALA A 20 -8.08 -12.44 10.26
CA ALA A 20 -8.31 -13.89 10.27
C ALA A 20 -7.41 -14.68 9.31
N SER A 21 -6.68 -14.01 8.41
CA SER A 21 -5.71 -14.66 7.52
C SER A 21 -4.43 -15.10 8.24
N PHE A 22 -4.18 -14.60 9.45
CA PHE A 22 -3.01 -14.94 10.25
C PHE A 22 -3.37 -15.88 11.40
N THR A 23 -2.50 -16.86 11.68
CA THR A 23 -2.67 -17.66 12.88
C THR A 23 -2.34 -16.84 14.12
N ARG A 24 -2.84 -17.24 15.28
CA ARG A 24 -2.47 -16.63 16.57
C ARG A 24 -0.96 -16.58 16.79
N ARG A 25 -0.21 -17.58 16.28
CA ARG A 25 1.25 -17.62 16.39
C ARG A 25 1.90 -16.54 15.53
N ASP A 26 1.39 -16.33 14.33
CA ASP A 26 1.90 -15.30 13.40
C ASP A 26 1.63 -13.91 13.97
N ILE A 27 0.42 -13.67 14.49
CA ILE A 27 0.07 -12.40 15.15
C ILE A 27 1.02 -12.09 16.32
N ILE A 28 1.31 -13.07 17.18
CA ILE A 28 2.25 -12.89 18.31
C ILE A 28 3.66 -12.53 17.81
N ARG A 29 4.12 -13.17 16.74
CA ARG A 29 5.45 -12.91 16.17
C ARG A 29 5.52 -11.54 15.50
N ILE A 30 4.49 -11.17 14.73
CA ILE A 30 4.38 -9.84 14.11
C ILE A 30 4.32 -8.77 15.19
N TYR A 31 3.52 -8.97 16.25
CA TYR A 31 3.46 -8.06 17.39
C TYR A 31 4.78 -7.93 18.14
N SER A 32 5.54 -9.03 18.27
CA SER A 32 6.87 -9.00 18.89
C SER A 32 7.85 -8.19 18.05
N ARG A 33 7.77 -8.26 16.71
CA ARG A 33 8.55 -7.41 15.81
C ARG A 33 8.10 -5.95 15.87
N PHE A 34 6.79 -5.69 15.82
CA PHE A 34 6.23 -4.35 15.95
C PHE A 34 6.74 -3.64 17.22
N LYS A 35 6.68 -4.31 18.38
CA LYS A 35 7.23 -3.78 19.64
C LYS A 35 8.75 -3.61 19.68
N ALA A 36 9.49 -4.34 18.84
CA ALA A 36 10.93 -4.15 18.75
C ALA A 36 11.30 -2.88 17.97
N LEU A 37 10.36 -2.35 17.17
CA LEU A 37 10.51 -1.13 16.37
C LEU A 37 9.97 0.10 17.08
N ASP A 38 8.90 -0.08 17.86
CA ASP A 38 8.30 0.94 18.73
C ASP A 38 9.26 1.28 19.88
N THR A 39 10.25 2.12 19.58
CA THR A 39 11.36 2.48 20.47
C THR A 39 10.87 3.40 21.57
N ASN A 40 9.91 4.27 21.25
CA ASN A 40 9.31 5.20 22.21
C ASN A 40 8.19 4.55 23.06
N GLN A 41 7.78 3.33 22.73
CA GLN A 41 6.75 2.52 23.41
C GLN A 41 5.37 3.18 23.44
N ASN A 42 5.01 3.95 22.41
CA ASN A 42 3.73 4.63 22.31
C ASN A 42 2.62 3.72 21.72
N GLY A 43 2.97 2.52 21.23
CA GLY A 43 2.04 1.57 20.62
C GLY A 43 1.74 1.80 19.14
N GLU A 44 2.42 2.75 18.52
CA GLU A 44 2.32 3.18 17.12
C GLU A 44 3.74 3.21 16.53
N LEU A 45 3.87 3.01 15.23
CA LEU A 45 5.14 3.17 14.54
C LEU A 45 5.15 4.47 13.76
N ASP A 46 6.05 5.36 14.13
CA ASP A 46 6.31 6.55 13.31
C ASP A 46 7.24 6.20 12.12
N PRO A 47 7.31 7.05 11.08
CA PRO A 47 8.16 6.79 9.93
C PRO A 47 9.63 6.57 10.31
N HIS A 48 10.16 7.25 11.34
CA HIS A 48 11.56 7.11 11.75
C HIS A 48 11.82 5.73 12.38
N GLU A 49 10.90 5.25 13.22
CA GLU A 49 10.96 3.91 13.82
C GLU A 49 10.92 2.79 12.76
N LEU A 50 10.15 2.98 11.68
CA LEU A 50 10.10 2.04 10.55
C LEU A 50 11.39 2.04 9.70
N PHE A 51 12.11 3.17 9.65
CA PHE A 51 13.42 3.25 8.98
C PHE A 51 14.55 2.59 9.76
N GLU A 52 14.34 2.23 11.03
CA GLU A 52 15.36 1.48 11.78
C GLU A 52 15.49 0.02 11.33
N MET A 53 14.52 -0.48 10.55
CA MET A 53 14.57 -1.82 9.94
C MET A 53 15.44 -1.84 8.68
N PRO A 54 16.64 -2.44 8.72
CA PRO A 54 17.53 -2.46 7.55
C PRO A 54 16.91 -3.18 6.35
N GLU A 55 16.02 -4.15 6.58
CA GLU A 55 15.39 -4.94 5.52
C GLU A 55 14.38 -4.14 4.67
N ILE A 56 13.83 -3.05 5.21
CA ILE A 56 12.84 -2.21 4.50
C ILE A 56 13.30 -0.76 4.32
N ALA A 57 14.29 -0.30 5.09
CA ALA A 57 14.79 1.07 5.03
C ALA A 57 15.36 1.44 3.65
N ASP A 58 16.00 0.47 2.98
CA ASP A 58 16.57 0.66 1.65
C ASP A 58 15.52 0.60 0.53
N ASN A 59 14.27 0.21 0.83
CA ASN A 59 13.22 0.16 -0.17
C ASN A 59 12.63 1.58 -0.39
N PRO A 60 12.79 2.19 -1.57
CA PRO A 60 12.33 3.56 -1.82
C PRO A 60 10.81 3.72 -1.72
N LEU A 61 10.05 2.62 -1.82
CA LEU A 61 8.60 2.60 -1.71
C LEU A 61 8.11 2.44 -0.27
N VAL A 62 8.99 2.22 0.71
CA VAL A 62 8.59 1.98 2.10
C VAL A 62 7.73 3.11 2.64
N LYS A 63 8.04 4.37 2.32
CA LYS A 63 7.22 5.54 2.69
C LYS A 63 5.80 5.44 2.13
N ARG A 64 5.65 4.97 0.90
CA ARG A 64 4.35 4.79 0.26
C ARG A 64 3.56 3.68 0.94
N VAL A 65 4.20 2.54 1.21
CA VAL A 65 3.58 1.42 1.94
C VAL A 65 3.08 1.86 3.31
N ILE A 66 3.89 2.62 4.05
CA ILE A 66 3.54 3.15 5.38
C ILE A 66 2.33 4.09 5.27
N SER A 67 2.35 5.03 4.32
CA SER A 67 1.20 5.93 4.09
C SER A 67 -0.08 5.20 3.67
N ILE A 68 0.01 4.01 3.06
CA ILE A 68 -1.17 3.19 2.72
C ILE A 68 -1.68 2.43 3.95
N PHE A 69 -0.78 2.05 4.87
CA PHE A 69 -1.15 1.36 6.09
C PHE A 69 -1.79 2.33 7.09
N ASP A 70 -1.32 3.58 7.14
CA ASP A 70 -1.91 4.69 7.89
C ASP A 70 -3.29 5.07 7.30
N THR A 71 -4.33 4.38 7.76
CA THR A 71 -5.70 4.53 7.25
C THR A 71 -6.41 5.73 7.85
N ASN A 72 -6.05 6.10 9.08
CA ASN A 72 -6.63 7.24 9.78
C ASN A 72 -5.93 8.58 9.42
N LYS A 73 -4.81 8.53 8.68
CA LYS A 73 -3.99 9.65 8.22
C LYS A 73 -3.40 10.48 9.38
N ASP A 74 -3.08 9.85 10.50
CA ASP A 74 -2.46 10.51 11.65
C ASP A 74 -0.92 10.62 11.53
N GLY A 75 -0.36 10.04 10.47
CA GLY A 75 1.08 10.06 10.17
C GLY A 75 1.86 8.96 10.85
N LYS A 76 1.20 8.05 11.56
CA LYS A 76 1.77 6.89 12.24
C LYS A 76 1.01 5.63 11.83
N VAL A 77 1.55 4.47 12.19
CA VAL A 77 0.92 3.18 11.90
C VAL A 77 0.69 2.42 13.20
N SER A 78 -0.57 2.27 13.57
CA SER A 78 -0.95 1.43 14.70
C SER A 78 -0.74 -0.06 14.39
N PHE A 79 -0.68 -0.91 15.42
CA PHE A 79 -0.56 -2.36 15.21
C PHE A 79 -1.71 -2.95 14.37
N VAL A 80 -2.92 -2.41 14.53
CA VAL A 80 -4.10 -2.85 13.78
C VAL A 80 -3.94 -2.54 12.30
N GLU A 81 -3.57 -1.30 11.98
CA GLU A 81 -3.27 -0.84 10.61
C GLU A 81 -2.14 -1.64 9.96
N PHE A 82 -1.09 -1.92 10.73
CA PHE A 82 0.03 -2.74 10.28
C PHE A 82 -0.43 -4.16 9.88
N ILE A 83 -1.24 -4.81 10.71
CA ILE A 83 -1.76 -6.16 10.42
C ILE A 83 -2.71 -6.15 9.21
N ILE A 84 -3.59 -5.17 9.11
CA ILE A 84 -4.52 -5.03 7.97
C ILE A 84 -3.72 -4.83 6.68
N GLY A 85 -2.73 -3.94 6.69
CA GLY A 85 -1.85 -3.70 5.56
C GLY A 85 -1.11 -4.97 5.12
N LEU A 86 -0.53 -5.71 6.06
CA LEU A 86 0.13 -6.99 5.77
C LEU A 86 -0.83 -8.06 5.26
N ALA A 87 -2.08 -8.08 5.73
CA ALA A 87 -3.09 -9.03 5.27
C ALA A 87 -3.42 -8.86 3.78
N ARG A 88 -3.49 -7.61 3.29
CA ARG A 88 -3.71 -7.31 1.86
C ARG A 88 -2.58 -7.87 0.98
N LEU A 89 -1.37 -7.93 1.51
CA LEU A 89 -0.17 -8.43 0.84
C LEU A 89 0.11 -9.93 1.07
N ALA A 90 -0.69 -10.59 1.90
CA ALA A 90 -0.47 -11.98 2.28
C ALA A 90 -0.71 -12.95 1.11
N VAL A 91 -0.06 -14.11 1.17
CA VAL A 91 -0.28 -15.20 0.22
C VAL A 91 -1.72 -15.69 0.36
N GLY A 92 -2.50 -15.61 -0.73
CA GLY A 92 -3.92 -15.99 -0.74
C GLY A 92 -4.91 -14.82 -0.67
N SER A 93 -4.44 -13.56 -0.55
CA SER A 93 -5.32 -12.40 -0.67
C SER A 93 -5.89 -12.25 -2.09
N ASN A 94 -7.04 -11.57 -2.19
CA ASN A 94 -7.76 -11.39 -3.45
C ASN A 94 -6.85 -10.65 -4.46
N PRO A 95 -6.68 -11.15 -5.70
CA PRO A 95 -5.93 -10.43 -6.73
C PRO A 95 -6.36 -8.97 -6.92
N GLU A 96 -7.66 -8.68 -6.73
CA GLU A 96 -8.21 -7.32 -6.78
C GLU A 96 -7.66 -6.42 -5.65
N GLU A 97 -7.51 -6.95 -4.43
CA GLU A 97 -6.92 -6.19 -3.31
C GLU A 97 -5.45 -5.88 -3.55
N LYS A 98 -4.72 -6.80 -4.18
CA LYS A 98 -3.33 -6.55 -4.60
C LYS A 98 -3.24 -5.52 -5.71
N MET A 99 -4.19 -5.55 -6.64
CA MET A 99 -4.29 -4.55 -7.70
C MET A 99 -4.57 -3.17 -7.11
N LYS A 100 -5.52 -3.09 -6.17
CA LYS A 100 -5.85 -1.86 -5.46
C LYS A 100 -4.66 -1.37 -4.64
N PHE A 101 -3.95 -2.25 -3.95
CA PHE A 101 -2.73 -1.88 -3.25
C PHE A 101 -1.66 -1.34 -4.20
N ALA A 102 -1.48 -1.95 -5.37
CA ALA A 102 -0.56 -1.45 -6.39
C ALA A 102 -0.94 -0.05 -6.87
N PHE A 103 -2.24 0.20 -7.08
CA PHE A 103 -2.77 1.51 -7.44
C PHE A 103 -2.50 2.54 -6.34
N ASP A 104 -2.78 2.21 -5.08
CA ASP A 104 -2.60 3.10 -3.93
C ASP A 104 -1.13 3.51 -3.70
N ILE A 105 -0.17 2.71 -4.21
CA ILE A 105 1.25 3.12 -4.22
C ILE A 105 1.45 4.36 -5.09
N TYR A 106 0.78 4.44 -6.24
CA TYR A 106 0.87 5.56 -7.18
C TYR A 106 -0.05 6.72 -6.80
N ASP A 107 -1.28 6.47 -6.34
CA ASP A 107 -2.23 7.49 -5.88
C ASP A 107 -1.76 8.09 -4.52
N VAL A 108 -1.08 9.25 -4.57
CA VAL A 108 -0.39 9.82 -3.41
C VAL A 108 -1.35 10.51 -2.47
N ASN A 109 -2.31 11.24 -3.02
CA ASN A 109 -3.28 12.00 -2.25
C ASN A 109 -4.52 11.17 -1.85
N SER A 110 -4.67 9.95 -2.40
CA SER A 110 -5.81 9.05 -2.22
C SER A 110 -7.11 9.65 -2.71
N ASP A 111 -7.07 10.39 -3.81
CA ASP A 111 -8.27 10.94 -4.44
C ASP A 111 -8.99 9.92 -5.34
N GLY A 112 -8.32 8.82 -5.71
CA GLY A 112 -8.87 7.78 -6.58
C GLY A 112 -8.36 7.86 -8.03
N TRP A 113 -7.48 8.80 -8.34
CA TRP A 113 -6.84 8.98 -9.64
C TRP A 113 -5.33 9.05 -9.49
N ILE A 114 -4.59 8.65 -10.54
CA ILE A 114 -3.15 8.87 -10.61
C ILE A 114 -2.90 10.03 -11.56
N SER A 115 -2.46 11.15 -11.01
CA SER A 115 -2.05 12.31 -11.81
C SER A 115 -0.65 12.14 -12.42
N ASN A 116 -0.34 12.95 -13.43
CA ASN A 116 1.00 13.03 -14.04
C ASN A 116 2.12 13.23 -12.99
N GLY A 117 1.90 14.15 -12.06
CA GLY A 117 2.88 14.44 -11.00
C GLY A 117 3.08 13.28 -10.04
N GLU A 118 2.02 12.54 -9.74
CA GLU A 118 2.09 11.37 -8.86
C GLU A 118 2.81 10.20 -9.52
N LEU A 119 2.48 9.90 -10.78
CA LEU A 119 3.18 8.89 -11.57
C LEU A 119 4.67 9.21 -11.68
N PHE A 120 5.02 10.48 -11.98
CA PHE A 120 6.41 10.94 -12.01
C PHE A 120 7.11 10.71 -10.66
N LYS A 121 6.46 11.13 -9.57
CA LYS A 121 7.04 11.05 -8.22
C LYS A 121 7.36 9.61 -7.84
N VAL A 122 6.43 8.68 -8.08
CA VAL A 122 6.62 7.26 -7.74
C VAL A 122 7.67 6.61 -8.65
N MET A 123 7.64 6.89 -9.96
CA MET A 123 8.66 6.37 -10.87
C MET A 123 10.06 6.92 -10.54
N LYS A 124 10.17 8.19 -10.13
CA LYS A 124 11.45 8.79 -9.69
C LYS A 124 11.99 8.08 -8.45
N MET A 125 11.13 7.71 -7.50
CA MET A 125 11.53 6.91 -6.33
C MET A 125 12.09 5.54 -6.74
N MET A 126 11.52 4.88 -7.75
CA MET A 126 11.97 3.55 -8.20
C MET A 126 13.25 3.60 -9.04
N VAL A 127 13.37 4.57 -9.94
CA VAL A 127 14.50 4.67 -10.87
C VAL A 127 15.70 5.40 -10.26
N GLY A 128 15.46 6.27 -9.28
CA GLY A 128 16.49 7.11 -8.67
C GLY A 128 17.14 8.04 -9.70
N ASP A 129 18.47 8.14 -9.65
CA ASP A 129 19.26 9.00 -10.53
C ASP A 129 19.69 8.32 -11.85
N ASN A 130 19.17 7.12 -12.13
CA ASN A 130 19.49 6.39 -13.37
C ASN A 130 18.86 7.02 -14.63
N LEU A 131 17.87 7.90 -14.47
CA LEU A 131 17.25 8.66 -15.56
C LEU A 131 17.22 10.15 -15.21
N GLU A 132 17.50 10.97 -16.23
CA GLU A 132 17.30 12.41 -16.15
C GLU A 132 15.81 12.75 -16.05
N ASP A 133 15.47 13.82 -15.33
CA ASP A 133 14.09 14.22 -15.08
C ASP A 133 13.31 14.44 -16.39
N LEU A 134 13.95 14.97 -17.43
CA LEU A 134 13.32 15.15 -18.74
C LEU A 134 12.98 13.80 -19.40
N GLN A 135 13.87 12.82 -19.32
CA GLN A 135 13.63 11.50 -19.89
C GLN A 135 12.52 10.78 -19.13
N LEU A 136 12.52 10.88 -17.81
CA LEU A 136 11.47 10.33 -16.97
C LEU A 136 10.12 10.98 -17.28
N GLN A 137 10.06 12.31 -17.38
CA GLN A 137 8.84 13.03 -17.74
C GLN A 137 8.28 12.57 -19.09
N GLN A 138 9.15 12.38 -20.09
CA GLN A 138 8.72 11.85 -21.40
C GLN A 138 8.15 10.42 -21.34
N LEU A 139 8.57 9.60 -20.37
CA LEU A 139 7.98 8.28 -20.14
C LEU A 139 6.62 8.39 -19.45
N VAL A 140 6.52 9.26 -18.44
CA VAL A 140 5.27 9.56 -17.72
C VAL A 140 4.20 10.06 -18.69
N ASP A 141 4.54 11.05 -19.53
CA ASP A 141 3.60 11.63 -20.49
C ASP A 141 3.10 10.58 -21.49
N ARG A 142 4.01 9.72 -21.98
CA ARG A 142 3.63 8.60 -22.86
C ARG A 142 2.74 7.58 -22.17
N CYS A 143 3.01 7.30 -20.88
CA CYS A 143 2.21 6.36 -20.10
C CYS A 143 0.78 6.86 -19.94
N ILE A 144 0.60 8.14 -19.58
CA ILE A 144 -0.73 8.75 -19.46
C ILE A 144 -1.46 8.71 -20.79
N ILE A 145 -0.85 9.16 -21.89
CA ILE A 145 -1.47 9.15 -23.21
C ILE A 145 -1.93 7.74 -23.63
N GLN A 146 -1.25 6.69 -23.18
CA GLN A 146 -1.62 5.30 -23.50
C GLN A 146 -2.73 4.76 -22.60
N ALA A 147 -2.71 5.12 -21.31
CA ALA A 147 -3.64 4.64 -20.30
C ALA A 147 -4.98 5.39 -20.31
N ASP A 148 -4.94 6.72 -20.42
CA ASP A 148 -6.08 7.64 -20.41
C ASP A 148 -7.00 7.40 -21.63
N LYS A 149 -8.15 6.77 -21.40
CA LYS A 149 -9.15 6.41 -22.41
C LYS A 149 -10.23 7.45 -22.54
N ASP A 150 -10.57 8.14 -21.46
CA ASP A 150 -11.65 9.11 -21.44
C ASP A 150 -11.18 10.56 -21.71
N GLY A 151 -9.87 10.79 -21.68
CA GLY A 151 -9.20 12.04 -22.02
C GLY A 151 -9.17 13.06 -20.89
N ASP A 152 -9.33 12.65 -19.64
CA ASP A 152 -9.33 13.55 -18.48
C ASP A 152 -7.91 13.96 -18.02
N GLY A 153 -6.87 13.33 -18.58
CA GLY A 153 -5.47 13.59 -18.27
C GLY A 153 -4.97 12.92 -16.99
N LEU A 154 -5.78 12.05 -16.39
CA LEU A 154 -5.50 11.25 -15.21
C LEU A 154 -5.53 9.76 -15.58
N ILE A 155 -5.21 8.89 -14.61
CA ILE A 155 -5.40 7.45 -14.75
C ILE A 155 -6.34 7.00 -13.63
N SER A 156 -7.54 6.60 -13.99
CA SER A 156 -8.52 5.97 -13.10
C SER A 156 -8.09 4.56 -12.68
N TYR A 157 -8.74 4.01 -11.66
CA TYR A 157 -8.47 2.62 -11.23
C TYR A 157 -8.73 1.61 -12.35
N GLU A 158 -9.79 1.81 -13.12
CA GLU A 158 -10.16 0.96 -14.25
C GLU A 158 -9.09 0.99 -15.35
N GLU A 159 -8.63 2.18 -15.73
CA GLU A 159 -7.57 2.35 -16.74
C GLU A 159 -6.24 1.78 -16.27
N PHE A 160 -5.91 1.95 -14.98
CA PHE A 160 -4.75 1.32 -14.38
C PHE A 160 -4.83 -0.20 -14.51
N CYS A 161 -5.98 -0.80 -14.14
CA CYS A 161 -6.20 -2.24 -14.23
C CYS A 161 -6.01 -2.76 -15.67
N GLU A 162 -6.55 -2.05 -16.67
CA GLU A 162 -6.35 -2.39 -18.08
C GLU A 162 -4.88 -2.28 -18.50
N MET A 163 -4.20 -1.19 -18.11
CA MET A 163 -2.80 -0.95 -18.44
C MET A 163 -1.89 -2.06 -17.90
N VAL A 164 -2.14 -2.52 -16.69
CA VAL A 164 -1.31 -3.52 -16.02
C VAL A 164 -1.85 -4.94 -16.14
N ALA A 165 -2.96 -5.17 -16.83
CA ALA A 165 -3.57 -6.50 -16.99
C ALA A 165 -2.62 -7.54 -17.62
N HIS A 166 -1.65 -7.08 -18.42
CA HIS A 166 -0.62 -7.94 -19.01
C HIS A 166 0.56 -8.22 -18.09
N LEU A 167 0.64 -7.54 -16.94
CA LEU A 167 1.66 -7.74 -15.91
C LEU A 167 1.12 -8.72 -14.86
N ASP A 168 1.89 -9.75 -14.55
CA ASP A 168 1.55 -10.68 -13.47
C ASP A 168 1.85 -10.03 -12.10
N ILE A 169 0.98 -9.11 -11.69
CA ILE A 169 1.08 -8.39 -10.42
C ILE A 169 0.90 -9.33 -9.24
N ASN A 170 0.03 -10.35 -9.39
CA ASN A 170 -0.27 -11.29 -8.32
C ASN A 170 0.96 -12.08 -7.90
N THR A 171 1.84 -12.48 -8.83
CA THR A 171 3.10 -13.14 -8.47
C THR A 171 4.18 -12.18 -7.97
N LYS A 172 4.20 -10.93 -8.47
CA LYS A 172 5.22 -9.93 -8.11
C LYS A 172 5.02 -9.25 -6.75
N LEU A 173 3.77 -9.11 -6.29
CA LEU A 173 3.45 -8.49 -4.99
C LEU A 173 3.27 -9.50 -3.85
N ASN A 174 3.54 -10.78 -4.09
CA ASN A 174 3.53 -11.78 -3.02
C ASN A 174 4.68 -11.52 -2.05
N LEU A 175 4.37 -11.11 -0.84
CA LEU A 175 5.30 -11.20 0.27
C LEU A 175 5.34 -12.65 0.76
N GLN A 176 6.39 -13.38 0.38
CA GLN A 176 6.74 -14.62 1.06
C GLN A 176 7.37 -14.24 2.40
N PHE A 177 6.56 -14.24 3.45
CA PHE A 177 7.11 -14.32 4.78
C PHE A 177 7.75 -15.71 4.91
N GLN A 178 9.08 -15.78 4.88
CA GLN A 178 9.77 -16.95 5.42
C GLN A 178 9.51 -16.96 6.92
N PHE A 179 8.49 -17.71 7.31
CA PHE A 179 8.12 -17.99 8.69
C PHE A 179 9.05 -19.05 9.30
#